data_AF-A0A2E5X200-F1
#
_entry.id   AF-A0A2E5X200-F1
#
_cell.length_a   1.000
_cell.length_b   1.000
_cell.length_c   1.000
_cell.angle_alpha   90.00
_cell.angle_beta   90.00
_cell.angle_gamma   90.00
#
_symmetry.space_group_name_H-M   'P 1'
#
loop_
_entity.id
_entity.type
_entity.pdbx_description
1 polymer ?
#
loop_
_entity_poly.entity_id
_entity_poly.type
_entity_poly.pdbx_seq_one_letter_code
_entity_poly.pdbx_strand_id
1 'polypeptide(L)'
;MQKHAATFLRLAALWLLAGALFKLLMGSPKDLPPSVLSFARGIELNADLTLRLAVAIELVIGVLALLRPKLAWLPITLQFIVFEAILLQMVLGGDASCGCFGSQITVPPQVMLGIDSVVLLCLLLSKPWHQAPAPSPGLPTVLVLLLCGAAPWLVIPPTVDVPIVLTNVSATPIDGPGHDQPLQAWSLPSPLPRYAELSPDKWVGQPVHATQLAIWTDPDQLPLDAHIVIYRTTCEHCQTHLEELALAPQPPMPYILLRIIEKGDSEENRLTHVMPEGIHLELPAAVEFVIETPWDVILEDWAITGATSSREE
;
A
#
# COMPACT_ATOMS: atom_id res chain seq x y z
N MET A 1 39.19 20.05 -4.68
CA MET A 1 38.29 19.01 -4.14
C MET A 1 36.96 19.54 -3.60
N GLN A 2 36.89 20.64 -2.83
CA GLN A 2 35.63 21.16 -2.24
C GLN A 2 34.48 21.43 -3.24
N LYS A 3 34.77 21.88 -4.47
CA LYS A 3 33.72 22.13 -5.48
C LYS A 3 32.96 20.86 -5.89
N HIS A 4 33.60 19.69 -5.83
CA HIS A 4 32.98 18.42 -6.23
C HIS A 4 32.02 17.89 -5.15
N ALA A 5 32.26 18.21 -3.87
CA ALA A 5 31.41 17.76 -2.76
C ALA A 5 29.96 18.25 -2.87
N ALA A 6 29.79 19.53 -3.20
CA ALA A 6 28.45 20.09 -3.41
C ALA A 6 27.78 19.50 -4.67
N THR A 7 28.56 19.19 -5.70
CA THR A 7 28.03 18.56 -6.92
C THR A 7 27.54 17.15 -6.66
N PHE A 8 28.33 16.29 -6.02
CA PHE A 8 27.92 14.90 -5.71
C PHE A 8 26.71 14.86 -4.78
N LEU A 9 26.66 15.73 -3.77
CA LEU A 9 25.50 15.82 -2.89
C LEU A 9 24.24 16.24 -3.63
N ARG A 10 24.34 17.17 -4.59
CA ARG A 10 23.20 17.54 -5.45
C ARG A 10 22.79 16.44 -6.40
N LEU A 11 23.74 15.67 -6.94
CA LEU A 11 23.42 14.50 -7.77
C LEU A 11 22.68 13.43 -6.95
N ALA A 12 23.16 13.14 -5.74
CA ALA A 12 22.47 12.26 -4.80
C ALA A 12 21.06 12.78 -4.45
N ALA A 13 20.92 14.10 -4.28
CA ALA A 13 19.63 14.73 -4.05
C ALA A 13 18.67 14.59 -5.23
N LEU A 14 19.14 14.77 -6.46
CA LEU A 14 18.34 14.58 -7.67
C LEU A 14 17.90 13.12 -7.82
N TRP A 15 18.77 12.16 -7.50
CA TRP A 15 18.43 10.74 -7.48
C TRP A 15 17.33 10.43 -6.46
N LEU A 16 17.49 10.90 -5.21
CA LEU A 16 16.48 10.75 -4.16
C LEU A 16 15.14 11.39 -4.57
N LEU A 17 15.17 12.60 -5.13
CA LEU A 17 13.97 13.30 -5.57
C LEU A 17 13.28 12.60 -6.73
N ALA A 18 14.02 11.95 -7.63
CA ALA A 18 13.42 11.14 -8.67
C ALA A 18 12.57 10.03 -8.04
N GLY A 19 13.14 9.21 -7.14
CA GLY A 19 12.39 8.18 -6.41
C GLY A 19 11.17 8.74 -5.69
N ALA A 20 11.32 9.85 -4.97
CA ALA A 20 10.23 10.48 -4.22
C ALA A 20 9.08 10.97 -5.13
N LEU A 21 9.40 11.56 -6.29
CA LEU A 21 8.40 12.01 -7.26
C LEU A 21 7.67 10.84 -7.91
N PHE A 22 8.39 9.75 -8.22
CA PHE A 22 7.76 8.51 -8.69
C PHE A 22 6.77 7.97 -7.65
N LYS A 23 7.15 7.91 -6.37
CA LYS A 23 6.24 7.48 -5.30
C LYS A 23 5.06 8.44 -5.10
N LEU A 24 5.29 9.76 -5.18
CA LEU A 24 4.24 10.77 -5.03
C LEU A 24 3.16 10.65 -6.11
N LEU A 25 3.57 10.42 -7.36
CA LEU A 25 2.67 10.42 -8.52
C LEU A 25 2.12 9.03 -8.84
N MET A 26 2.93 7.99 -8.60
CA MET A 26 2.70 6.62 -9.06
C MET A 26 2.99 5.56 -8.00
N GLY A 27 3.24 5.93 -6.73
CA GLY A 27 3.39 4.97 -5.64
C GLY A 27 2.06 4.61 -4.97
N SER A 28 1.95 3.37 -4.51
CA SER A 28 0.92 2.89 -3.60
C SER A 28 1.57 2.32 -2.33
N PRO A 29 0.82 2.11 -1.24
CA PRO A 29 1.39 1.49 -0.05
C PRO A 29 1.90 0.06 -0.28
N LYS A 30 1.41 -0.63 -1.33
CA LYS A 30 1.88 -1.95 -1.76
C LYS A 30 3.31 -1.92 -2.29
N ASP A 31 3.78 -0.76 -2.74
CA ASP A 31 5.16 -0.57 -3.23
C ASP A 31 6.18 -0.45 -2.08
N LEU A 32 5.73 -0.38 -0.83
CA LEU A 32 6.63 -0.30 0.31
C LEU A 32 7.27 -1.66 0.60
N PRO A 33 8.59 -1.69 0.90
CA PRO A 33 9.26 -2.93 1.28
C PRO A 33 8.61 -3.62 2.48
N PRO A 34 8.57 -4.97 2.52
CA PRO A 34 7.95 -5.72 3.62
C PRO A 34 8.46 -5.34 5.01
N SER A 35 9.76 -5.02 5.13
CA SER A 35 10.38 -4.58 6.39
C SER A 35 9.90 -3.20 6.86
N VAL A 36 9.54 -2.32 5.93
CA VAL A 36 8.95 -1.00 6.27
C VAL A 36 7.51 -1.19 6.74
N LEU A 37 6.73 -2.04 6.06
CA LEU A 37 5.35 -2.35 6.44
C LEU A 37 5.27 -3.10 7.78
N SER A 38 6.17 -4.04 8.04
CA SER A 38 6.21 -4.75 9.33
C SER A 38 6.61 -3.82 10.48
N PHE A 39 7.61 -2.95 10.27
CA PHE A 39 7.98 -1.94 11.25
C PHE A 39 6.82 -0.98 11.53
N ALA A 40 6.17 -0.45 10.49
CA ALA A 40 5.02 0.44 10.61
C ALA A 40 3.88 -0.20 11.41
N ARG A 41 3.53 -1.45 11.10
CA ARG A 41 2.54 -2.22 11.88
C ARG A 41 2.94 -2.36 13.35
N GLY A 42 4.22 -2.61 13.63
CA GLY A 42 4.73 -2.70 15.00
C GLY A 42 4.61 -1.42 15.84
N ILE A 43 4.43 -0.27 15.19
CA ILE A 43 4.17 1.03 15.84
C ILE A 43 2.78 1.58 15.52
N GLU A 44 1.86 0.71 15.09
CA GLU A 44 0.45 1.03 14.80
C GLU A 44 0.23 2.12 13.74
N LEU A 45 1.18 2.29 12.81
CA LEU A 45 1.01 3.16 11.65
C LEU A 45 0.33 2.40 10.51
N ASN A 46 -0.68 3.01 9.88
CA ASN A 46 -1.27 2.45 8.66
C ASN A 46 -0.33 2.62 7.45
N ALA A 47 -0.57 1.81 6.42
CA ALA A 47 0.28 1.75 5.24
C ALA A 47 0.22 3.07 4.42
N ASP A 48 -0.96 3.70 4.32
CA ASP A 48 -1.16 4.99 3.65
C ASP A 48 -0.32 6.11 4.28
N LEU A 49 -0.40 6.27 5.60
CA LEU A 49 0.36 7.24 6.36
C LEU A 49 1.87 6.97 6.26
N THR A 50 2.26 5.69 6.28
CA THR A 50 3.65 5.28 6.09
C THR A 50 4.18 5.72 4.73
N LEU A 51 3.41 5.52 3.65
CA LEU A 51 3.76 6.00 2.31
C LEU A 51 3.90 7.52 2.29
N ARG A 52 2.90 8.26 2.81
CA ARG A 52 2.93 9.73 2.83
C ARG A 52 4.15 10.28 3.57
N LEU A 53 4.46 9.70 4.73
CA LEU A 53 5.62 10.08 5.53
C LEU A 53 6.93 9.77 4.80
N ALA A 54 7.06 8.58 4.20
CA ALA A 54 8.24 8.21 3.42
C ALA A 54 8.49 9.22 2.29
N VAL A 55 7.46 9.52 1.48
CA VAL A 55 7.56 10.48 0.38
C VAL A 55 7.87 11.90 0.89
N ALA A 56 7.24 12.34 1.97
CA ALA A 56 7.49 13.66 2.56
C ALA A 56 8.95 13.80 3.02
N ILE A 57 9.48 12.78 3.71
CA ILE A 57 10.87 12.75 4.19
C ILE A 57 11.83 12.80 3.01
N GLU A 58 11.64 11.99 1.98
CA GLU A 58 12.49 11.97 0.78
C GLU A 58 12.48 13.33 0.05
N LEU A 59 11.30 13.94 -0.14
CA LEU A 59 11.16 15.26 -0.76
C LEU A 59 11.86 16.35 0.04
N VAL A 60 11.64 16.40 1.37
CA VAL A 60 12.23 17.41 2.25
C VAL A 60 13.75 17.26 2.28
N ILE A 61 14.27 16.03 2.44
CA ILE A 61 15.72 15.78 2.46
C ILE A 61 16.34 16.13 1.11
N GLY A 62 15.73 15.68 0.00
CA GLY A 62 16.22 15.95 -1.35
C GLY A 62 16.27 17.44 -1.68
N VAL A 63 15.20 18.18 -1.39
CA VAL A 63 15.17 19.63 -1.62
C VAL A 63 16.11 20.38 -0.67
N LEU A 64 16.19 19.98 0.61
CA LEU A 64 17.16 20.53 1.55
C LEU A 64 18.60 20.30 1.04
N ALA A 65 18.88 19.15 0.43
CA ALA A 65 20.17 18.83 -0.15
C ALA A 65 20.52 19.65 -1.40
N LEU A 66 19.54 19.98 -2.23
CA LEU A 66 19.73 20.91 -3.35
C LEU A 66 20.02 22.34 -2.88
N LEU A 67 19.22 22.83 -1.94
CA LEU A 67 19.25 24.22 -1.49
C LEU A 67 20.39 24.48 -0.49
N ARG A 68 20.66 23.52 0.41
CA ARG A 68 21.57 23.63 1.56
C ARG A 68 22.42 22.36 1.76
N PRO A 69 23.37 22.05 0.85
CA PRO A 69 24.24 20.88 0.93
C PRO A 69 24.90 20.64 2.30
N LYS A 70 25.37 21.71 2.97
CA LYS A 70 26.04 21.61 4.27
C LYS A 70 25.12 21.19 5.43
N LEU A 71 23.83 21.52 5.37
CA LEU A 71 22.89 21.06 6.41
C LEU A 71 22.38 19.66 6.08
N ALA A 72 22.23 19.38 4.79
CA ALA A 72 21.61 18.15 4.32
C ALA A 72 22.53 16.95 4.23
N TRP A 73 23.86 17.12 4.31
CA TRP A 73 24.79 16.00 4.07
C TRP A 73 24.53 14.84 5.04
N LEU A 74 24.24 15.11 6.30
CA LEU A 74 23.97 14.06 7.28
C LEU A 74 22.64 13.36 6.99
N PRO A 75 21.48 14.05 6.90
CA PRO A 75 20.21 13.37 6.65
C PRO A 75 20.19 12.64 5.30
N ILE A 76 20.77 13.17 4.23
CA ILE A 76 20.82 12.45 2.95
C ILE A 76 21.71 11.21 3.03
N THR A 77 22.86 11.28 3.73
CA THR A 77 23.72 10.11 3.95
C THR A 77 22.99 9.03 4.74
N LEU A 78 22.32 9.42 5.84
CA LEU A 78 21.53 8.50 6.66
C LEU A 78 20.38 7.88 5.87
N GLN A 79 19.71 8.65 5.01
CA GLN A 79 18.65 8.14 4.15
C GLN A 79 19.16 7.02 3.23
N PHE A 80 20.30 7.23 2.56
CA PHE A 80 20.91 6.19 1.72
C PHE A 80 21.36 4.97 2.52
N ILE A 81 21.88 5.14 3.74
CA ILE A 81 22.21 4.00 4.62
C ILE A 81 20.95 3.19 4.96
N VAL A 82 19.84 3.85 5.26
CA VAL A 82 18.56 3.17 5.53
C VAL A 82 18.07 2.44 4.28
N PHE A 83 18.16 3.05 3.10
CA PHE A 83 17.82 2.39 1.84
C PHE A 83 18.68 1.16 1.57
N GLU A 84 20.00 1.25 1.74
CA GLU A 84 20.88 0.09 1.59
C GLU A 84 20.54 -1.03 2.57
N ALA A 85 20.23 -0.70 3.83
CA ALA A 85 19.85 -1.70 4.82
C ALA A 85 18.55 -2.43 4.44
N ILE A 86 17.56 -1.69 3.95
CA ILE A 86 16.30 -2.26 3.46
C ILE A 86 16.55 -3.12 2.22
N LEU A 87 17.28 -2.59 1.23
CA LEU A 87 17.60 -3.29 -0.01
C LEU A 87 18.41 -4.57 0.24
N LEU A 88 19.33 -4.55 1.20
CA LEU A 88 20.08 -5.75 1.60
C LEU A 88 19.14 -6.84 2.12
N GLN A 89 18.15 -6.48 2.97
CA GLN A 89 17.15 -7.45 3.43
C GLN A 89 16.33 -8.02 2.27
N MET A 90 15.92 -7.18 1.31
CA MET A 90 15.16 -7.62 0.13
C MET A 90 15.99 -8.55 -0.78
N VAL A 91 17.28 -8.23 -0.98
CA VAL A 91 18.21 -9.09 -1.73
C VAL A 91 18.36 -10.46 -1.05
N LEU A 92 18.48 -10.48 0.28
CA LEU A 92 18.58 -11.73 1.05
C LEU A 92 17.25 -12.50 1.07
N GLY A 93 16.12 -11.80 1.01
CA GLY A 93 14.78 -12.38 0.90
C GLY A 93 14.42 -12.90 -0.49
N GLY A 94 15.19 -12.52 -1.53
CA GLY A 94 14.93 -12.94 -2.90
C GLY A 94 13.81 -12.14 -3.60
N ASP A 95 13.53 -10.92 -3.15
CA ASP A 95 12.45 -10.10 -3.71
C ASP A 95 12.71 -9.77 -5.18
N ALA A 96 11.65 -9.83 -6.01
CA ALA A 96 11.74 -9.53 -7.43
C ALA A 96 11.88 -8.03 -7.75
N SER A 97 11.42 -7.15 -6.85
CA SER A 97 11.40 -5.69 -7.03
C SER A 97 11.60 -4.97 -5.71
N CYS A 98 12.31 -3.83 -5.74
CA CYS A 98 12.51 -2.96 -4.57
C CYS A 98 11.38 -1.93 -4.33
N GLY A 99 10.45 -1.75 -5.27
CA GLY A 99 9.34 -0.79 -5.15
C GLY A 99 9.74 0.70 -5.16
N CYS A 100 11.03 1.03 -5.28
CA CYS A 100 11.54 2.41 -5.15
C CYS A 100 10.93 3.42 -6.14
N PHE A 101 10.48 2.97 -7.32
CA PHE A 101 9.85 3.77 -8.37
C PHE A 101 8.36 3.45 -8.58
N GLY A 102 7.75 2.75 -7.61
CA GLY A 102 6.38 2.26 -7.67
C GLY A 102 6.19 1.05 -8.59
N SER A 103 4.97 0.51 -8.63
CA SER A 103 4.60 -0.70 -9.38
C SER A 103 4.76 -0.61 -10.89
N GLN A 104 4.96 0.60 -11.44
CA GLN A 104 5.14 0.81 -12.88
C GLN A 104 6.54 0.45 -13.39
N ILE A 105 7.55 0.45 -12.50
CA ILE A 105 8.94 0.17 -12.88
C ILE A 105 9.50 -0.88 -11.92
N THR A 106 9.55 -2.12 -12.40
CA THR A 106 10.17 -3.23 -11.68
C THR A 106 11.69 -3.08 -11.73
N VAL A 107 12.31 -2.74 -10.59
CA VAL A 107 13.77 -2.67 -10.45
C VAL A 107 14.23 -3.75 -9.48
N PRO A 108 15.07 -4.70 -9.92
CA PRO A 108 15.63 -5.73 -9.04
C PRO A 108 16.38 -5.10 -7.86
N PRO A 109 16.19 -5.57 -6.62
CA PRO A 109 16.84 -5.00 -5.43
C PRO A 109 18.37 -4.94 -5.53
N GLN A 110 19.00 -5.91 -6.20
CA GLN A 110 20.46 -5.97 -6.38
C GLN A 110 20.97 -4.79 -7.24
N VAL A 111 20.21 -4.43 -8.28
CA VAL A 111 20.56 -3.32 -9.17
C VAL A 111 20.44 -2.00 -8.42
N MET A 112 19.34 -1.81 -7.69
CA MET A 112 19.14 -0.60 -6.89
C MET A 112 20.20 -0.47 -5.80
N LEU A 113 20.51 -1.55 -5.08
CA LEU A 113 21.58 -1.58 -4.07
C LEU A 113 22.91 -1.16 -4.67
N GLY A 114 23.27 -1.66 -5.85
CA GLY A 114 24.49 -1.26 -6.54
C GLY A 114 24.52 0.23 -6.89
N ILE A 115 23.40 0.79 -7.37
CA ILE A 115 23.28 2.23 -7.68
C ILE A 115 23.42 3.07 -6.41
N ASP A 116 22.64 2.76 -5.36
CA ASP A 116 22.64 3.49 -4.10
C ASP A 116 24.00 3.42 -3.41
N SER A 117 24.70 2.28 -3.46
CA SER A 117 26.07 2.14 -2.96
C SER A 117 27.09 2.98 -3.69
N VAL A 118 26.98 3.10 -5.02
CA VAL A 118 27.84 4.02 -5.77
C VAL A 118 27.55 5.46 -5.39
N VAL A 119 26.28 5.85 -5.24
CA VAL A 119 25.88 7.19 -4.83
C VAL A 119 26.38 7.51 -3.42
N LEU A 120 26.17 6.61 -2.45
CA LEU A 120 26.61 6.75 -1.07
C LEU A 120 28.14 6.82 -0.97
N LEU A 121 28.86 5.94 -1.67
CA LEU A 121 30.32 5.95 -1.69
C LEU A 121 30.84 7.27 -2.27
N CYS A 122 30.28 7.74 -3.40
CA CYS A 122 30.65 9.04 -3.99
C CYS A 122 30.40 10.19 -3.01
N LEU A 123 29.25 10.16 -2.31
CA LEU A 123 28.91 11.15 -1.31
C LEU A 123 29.95 11.17 -0.17
N LEU A 124 30.28 10.03 0.41
CA LEU A 124 31.25 9.91 1.51
C LEU A 124 32.67 10.32 1.09
N LEU A 125 33.13 9.85 -0.07
CA LEU A 125 34.46 10.18 -0.61
C LEU A 125 34.60 11.67 -0.93
N SER A 126 33.49 12.35 -1.22
CA SER A 126 33.49 13.79 -1.47
C SER A 126 33.71 14.66 -0.21
N LYS A 127 33.62 14.06 0.98
CA LYS A 127 33.79 14.71 2.30
C LYS A 127 32.91 15.95 2.49
N PRO A 128 31.58 15.82 2.43
CA PRO A 128 30.64 16.95 2.43
C PRO A 128 30.67 17.78 3.72
N TRP A 129 31.17 17.21 4.84
CA TRP A 129 31.34 17.91 6.11
C TRP A 129 32.38 19.05 6.08
N HIS A 130 33.28 19.10 5.09
CA HIS A 130 34.25 20.19 4.94
C HIS A 130 33.75 21.41 4.13
N GLN A 131 32.44 21.48 3.85
CA GLN A 131 31.86 22.60 3.11
C GLN A 131 31.80 23.88 3.96
N ALA A 132 31.95 25.03 3.29
CA ALA A 132 31.83 26.34 3.93
C ALA A 132 30.40 26.58 4.44
N PRO A 133 30.22 27.31 5.56
CA PRO A 133 28.90 27.70 6.06
C PRO A 133 28.07 28.38 4.97
N ALA A 134 26.82 27.96 4.81
CA ALA A 134 25.85 28.70 4.00
C ALA A 134 25.22 29.80 4.87
N PRO A 135 24.78 30.94 4.29
CA PRO A 135 23.98 31.94 5.00
C PRO A 135 22.70 31.32 5.58
N SER A 136 22.03 31.95 6.56
CA SER A 136 20.80 31.43 7.17
C SER A 136 19.69 31.18 6.12
N PRO A 137 18.78 30.20 6.32
CA PRO A 137 17.67 29.96 5.40
C PRO A 137 16.79 31.20 5.32
N GLY A 138 16.59 31.70 4.10
CA GLY A 138 15.60 32.74 3.85
C GLY A 138 14.20 32.15 3.92
N LEU A 139 13.20 33.00 4.13
CA LEU A 139 11.78 32.64 4.11
C LEU A 139 11.39 31.76 2.90
N PRO A 140 11.85 32.02 1.66
CA PRO A 140 11.52 31.16 0.52
C PRO A 140 11.97 29.70 0.69
N THR A 141 13.14 29.46 1.28
CA THR A 141 13.63 28.09 1.51
C THR A 141 12.72 27.34 2.48
N VAL A 142 12.29 28.01 3.56
CA VAL A 142 11.39 27.41 4.55
C VAL A 142 10.03 27.07 3.93
N LEU A 143 9.46 28.00 3.15
CA LEU A 143 8.19 27.79 2.47
C LEU A 143 8.24 26.61 1.49
N VAL A 144 9.33 26.47 0.72
CA VAL A 144 9.49 25.33 -0.19
C VAL A 144 9.57 24.01 0.59
N LEU A 145 10.30 23.95 1.70
CA LEU A 145 10.38 22.73 2.52
C LEU A 145 9.03 22.37 3.14
N LEU A 146 8.26 23.36 3.60
CA LEU A 146 6.90 23.13 4.10
C LEU A 146 5.98 22.61 3.00
N LEU A 147 6.08 23.14 1.79
CA LEU A 147 5.31 22.66 0.64
C LEU A 147 5.68 21.21 0.29
N CYS A 148 6.97 20.88 0.26
CA CYS A 148 7.43 19.50 0.04
C CYS A 148 6.92 18.55 1.13
N GLY A 149 6.92 19.00 2.39
CA GLY A 149 6.33 18.26 3.50
C GLY A 149 4.84 18.05 3.29
N ALA A 150 4.07 19.07 2.90
CA ALA A 150 2.62 18.94 2.70
C ALA A 150 2.22 18.20 1.41
N ALA A 151 3.11 18.09 0.42
CA ALA A 151 2.77 17.60 -0.92
C ALA A 151 2.09 16.21 -0.93
N PRO A 152 2.55 15.20 -0.16
CA PRO A 152 1.89 13.88 -0.15
C PRO A 152 0.44 13.93 0.33
N TRP A 153 0.09 14.86 1.23
CA TRP A 153 -1.30 15.04 1.70
C TRP A 153 -2.20 15.73 0.67
N LEU A 154 -1.62 16.47 -0.26
CA LEU A 154 -2.36 17.18 -1.30
C LEU A 154 -2.50 16.34 -2.58
N VAL A 155 -1.52 15.49 -2.88
CA VAL A 155 -1.43 14.77 -4.16
C VAL A 155 -1.90 13.32 -4.03
N ILE A 156 -1.59 12.64 -2.92
CA ILE A 156 -2.03 11.26 -2.70
C ILE A 156 -3.47 11.34 -2.17
N PRO A 157 -4.49 10.88 -2.92
CA PRO A 157 -5.87 10.93 -2.45
C PRO A 157 -6.02 10.13 -1.16
N PRO A 158 -6.89 10.53 -0.23
CA PRO A 158 -7.20 9.71 0.94
C PRO A 158 -7.80 8.37 0.49
N THR A 159 -7.56 7.32 1.27
CA THR A 159 -8.29 6.07 1.13
C THR A 159 -9.78 6.34 1.37
N VAL A 160 -10.64 5.68 0.61
CA VAL A 160 -12.08 5.73 0.86
C VAL A 160 -12.34 4.91 2.11
N ASP A 161 -12.38 5.57 3.25
CA ASP A 161 -12.86 4.97 4.49
C ASP A 161 -14.37 4.76 4.37
N VAL A 162 -14.89 3.68 4.94
CA VAL A 162 -16.34 3.42 4.98
C VAL A 162 -17.02 4.64 5.61
N PRO A 163 -17.89 5.38 4.90
CA PRO A 163 -18.66 6.40 5.55
C PRO A 163 -19.58 5.71 6.57
N ILE A 164 -19.51 6.16 7.83
CA ILE A 164 -20.32 5.77 9.01
C ILE A 164 -21.85 5.88 8.76
N VAL A 165 -22.27 6.27 7.55
CA VAL A 165 -23.67 6.45 7.18
C VAL A 165 -24.43 5.12 7.09
N LEU A 166 -23.77 3.96 6.91
CA LEU A 166 -24.47 2.65 6.93
C LEU A 166 -24.65 2.07 8.34
N THR A 167 -23.95 2.57 9.37
CA THR A 167 -24.17 2.13 10.76
C THR A 167 -25.50 2.60 11.37
N ASN A 168 -26.21 3.52 10.72
CA ASN A 168 -27.49 4.05 11.21
C ASN A 168 -28.74 3.37 10.63
N VAL A 169 -28.61 2.32 9.81
CA VAL A 169 -29.74 1.41 9.54
C VAL A 169 -29.86 0.42 10.72
N SER A 170 -29.90 0.97 11.94
CA SER A 170 -30.40 0.22 13.09
C SER A 170 -31.89 0.00 12.88
N ALA A 171 -32.26 -1.27 12.89
CA ALA A 171 -33.59 -1.83 12.98
C ALA A 171 -34.54 -1.06 13.93
N THR A 172 -35.14 0.03 13.47
CA THR A 172 -36.40 0.50 13.99
C THR A 172 -37.52 -0.27 13.30
N PRO A 173 -38.42 -0.94 14.04
CA PRO A 173 -39.63 -1.49 13.46
C PRO A 173 -40.41 -0.33 12.83
N ILE A 174 -40.61 -0.38 11.52
CA ILE A 174 -41.40 0.60 10.78
C ILE A 174 -42.88 0.31 11.08
N ASP A 175 -43.36 0.77 12.23
CA ASP A 175 -44.79 0.97 12.49
C ASP A 175 -45.12 2.44 12.20
N GLY A 176 -45.15 2.79 10.91
CA GLY A 176 -45.53 4.11 10.42
C GLY A 176 -45.88 4.09 8.94
N PRO A 177 -47.11 4.45 8.54
CA PRO A 177 -47.48 4.47 7.13
C PRO A 177 -46.94 5.75 6.50
N GLY A 178 -45.90 5.62 5.69
CA GLY A 178 -45.46 6.66 4.76
C GLY A 178 -44.04 7.15 4.98
N HIS A 179 -43.08 6.44 4.38
CA HIS A 179 -42.00 7.06 3.61
C HIS A 179 -41.40 6.00 2.68
N ASP A 180 -41.96 5.91 1.47
CA ASP A 180 -41.32 5.26 0.32
C ASP A 180 -40.10 6.09 -0.10
N GLN A 181 -39.01 6.04 0.68
CA GLN A 181 -37.71 6.39 0.12
C GLN A 181 -37.25 5.20 -0.72
N PRO A 182 -36.97 5.38 -2.02
CA PRO A 182 -36.43 4.30 -2.82
C PRO A 182 -35.13 3.84 -2.17
N LEU A 183 -35.03 2.55 -1.87
CA LEU A 183 -33.79 1.89 -1.45
C LEU A 183 -32.70 2.35 -2.43
N GLN A 184 -31.69 3.05 -1.91
CA GLN A 184 -30.60 3.53 -2.74
C GLN A 184 -29.86 2.30 -3.26
N ALA A 185 -29.93 2.06 -4.56
CA ALA A 185 -29.23 0.95 -5.19
C ALA A 185 -27.73 1.05 -4.89
N TRP A 186 -27.12 -0.07 -4.50
CA TRP A 186 -25.69 -0.15 -4.25
C TRP A 186 -24.91 0.31 -5.48
N SER A 187 -23.87 1.12 -5.26
CA SER A 187 -23.00 1.61 -6.32
C SER A 187 -21.59 1.86 -5.80
N LEU A 188 -20.61 1.67 -6.68
CA LEU A 188 -19.21 1.94 -6.38
C LEU A 188 -18.97 3.44 -6.14
N PRO A 189 -17.96 3.79 -5.32
CA PRO A 189 -17.52 5.18 -5.16
C PRO A 189 -17.20 5.85 -6.51
N SER A 190 -17.60 7.10 -6.66
CA SER A 190 -17.29 7.91 -7.84
C SER A 190 -16.72 9.28 -7.41
N PRO A 191 -15.49 9.64 -7.84
CA PRO A 191 -14.57 8.83 -8.64
C PRO A 191 -14.01 7.63 -7.85
N LEU A 192 -13.60 6.58 -8.56
CA LEU A 192 -12.87 5.47 -7.95
C LEU A 192 -11.52 5.96 -7.41
N PRO A 193 -11.11 5.57 -6.19
CA PRO A 193 -9.80 5.91 -5.68
C PRO A 193 -8.73 5.13 -6.43
N ARG A 194 -7.50 5.62 -6.31
CA ARG A 194 -6.34 4.96 -6.91
C ARG A 194 -6.04 3.61 -6.25
N TYR A 195 -6.17 3.54 -4.94
CA TYR A 195 -6.00 2.32 -4.15
C TYR A 195 -7.00 2.29 -2.99
N ALA A 196 -7.23 1.10 -2.44
CA ALA A 196 -8.05 0.87 -1.27
C ALA A 196 -7.38 -0.15 -0.35
N GLU A 197 -7.39 0.10 0.96
CA GLU A 197 -6.90 -0.85 1.96
C GLU A 197 -8.05 -1.76 2.40
N LEU A 198 -7.80 -3.06 2.48
CA LEU A 198 -8.71 -4.02 3.10
C LEU A 198 -8.03 -4.61 4.33
N SER A 199 -8.73 -4.62 5.46
CA SER A 199 -8.23 -5.18 6.73
C SER A 199 -9.25 -6.18 7.28
N PRO A 200 -9.32 -7.43 6.76
CA PRO A 200 -10.33 -8.39 7.18
C PRO A 200 -10.30 -8.72 8.68
N ASP A 201 -9.14 -8.65 9.32
CA ASP A 201 -8.97 -8.77 10.77
C ASP A 201 -9.85 -7.79 11.56
N LYS A 202 -10.04 -6.57 11.03
CA LYS A 202 -10.86 -5.53 11.66
C LYS A 202 -12.36 -5.70 11.40
N TRP A 203 -12.76 -6.61 10.52
CA TRP A 203 -14.17 -6.85 10.18
C TRP A 203 -14.84 -7.76 11.21
N VAL A 204 -14.07 -8.56 11.96
CA VAL A 204 -14.61 -9.53 12.92
C VAL A 204 -15.49 -8.84 13.96
N GLY A 205 -16.69 -9.37 14.14
CA GLY A 205 -17.73 -8.83 15.02
C GLY A 205 -18.60 -7.73 14.40
N GLN A 206 -18.37 -7.37 13.13
CA GLN A 206 -19.15 -6.34 12.42
C GLN A 206 -20.14 -6.98 11.43
N PRO A 207 -21.31 -6.37 11.20
CA PRO A 207 -22.17 -6.75 10.08
C PRO A 207 -21.46 -6.45 8.76
N VAL A 208 -21.63 -7.30 7.74
CA VAL A 208 -20.93 -7.18 6.45
C VAL A 208 -21.14 -5.81 5.81
N HIS A 209 -22.34 -5.23 5.94
CA HIS A 209 -22.70 -3.88 5.47
C HIS A 209 -21.90 -2.75 6.12
N ALA A 210 -21.30 -2.97 7.30
CA ALA A 210 -20.46 -2.01 8.00
C ALA A 210 -18.95 -2.18 7.69
N THR A 211 -18.57 -3.21 6.93
CA THR A 211 -17.17 -3.50 6.59
C THR A 211 -16.73 -2.77 5.32
N GLN A 212 -15.42 -2.77 5.07
CA GLN A 212 -14.86 -2.27 3.80
C GLN A 212 -15.34 -3.08 2.60
N LEU A 213 -15.70 -4.36 2.79
CA LEU A 213 -16.18 -5.22 1.70
C LEU A 213 -17.45 -4.65 1.06
N ALA A 214 -18.37 -4.10 1.85
CA ALA A 214 -19.61 -3.50 1.36
C ALA A 214 -19.42 -2.24 0.50
N ILE A 215 -18.23 -1.64 0.49
CA ILE A 215 -17.89 -0.55 -0.46
C ILE A 215 -17.69 -1.11 -1.88
N TRP A 216 -17.13 -2.32 -1.97
CA TRP A 216 -16.58 -2.87 -3.21
C TRP A 216 -17.40 -4.00 -3.81
N THR A 217 -18.27 -4.60 -3.01
CA THR A 217 -19.25 -5.61 -3.45
C THR A 217 -20.63 -5.25 -2.91
N ASP A 218 -21.67 -5.57 -3.68
CA ASP A 218 -23.05 -5.45 -3.22
C ASP A 218 -23.31 -6.47 -2.11
N PRO A 219 -23.42 -6.04 -0.84
CA PRO A 219 -23.60 -6.97 0.27
C PRO A 219 -24.91 -7.74 0.14
N ASP A 220 -25.95 -7.18 -0.48
CA ASP A 220 -27.26 -7.83 -0.59
C ASP A 220 -27.27 -9.01 -1.57
N GLN A 221 -26.20 -9.16 -2.37
CA GLN A 221 -25.98 -10.32 -3.25
C GLN A 221 -25.21 -11.45 -2.55
N LEU A 222 -24.69 -11.22 -1.34
CA LEU A 222 -24.02 -12.26 -0.58
C LEU A 222 -25.08 -13.19 0.06
N PRO A 223 -24.83 -14.50 0.12
CA PRO A 223 -25.64 -15.42 0.93
C PRO A 223 -25.56 -15.05 2.42
N LEU A 224 -26.58 -15.48 3.18
CA LEU A 224 -26.67 -15.27 4.64
C LEU A 224 -25.43 -15.78 5.38
N ASP A 225 -25.00 -16.98 5.02
CA ASP A 225 -23.80 -17.65 5.54
C ASP A 225 -22.87 -17.99 4.38
N ALA A 226 -21.59 -17.66 4.49
CA ALA A 226 -20.59 -17.97 3.48
C ALA A 226 -19.16 -17.97 4.00
N HIS A 227 -18.33 -18.81 3.40
CA HIS A 227 -16.89 -18.79 3.57
C HIS A 227 -16.26 -17.99 2.41
N ILE A 228 -15.88 -16.75 2.68
CA ILE A 228 -15.30 -15.84 1.69
C ILE A 228 -13.78 -16.04 1.66
N VAL A 229 -13.26 -16.44 0.51
CA VAL A 229 -11.81 -16.58 0.25
C VAL A 229 -11.36 -15.42 -0.62
N ILE A 230 -10.53 -14.54 -0.08
CA ILE A 230 -9.97 -13.40 -0.80
C ILE A 230 -8.61 -13.81 -1.38
N TYR A 231 -8.46 -13.73 -2.70
CA TYR A 231 -7.28 -14.28 -3.36
C TYR A 231 -6.82 -13.46 -4.58
N ARG A 232 -5.60 -13.76 -5.04
CA ARG A 232 -5.00 -13.28 -6.29
C ARG A 232 -4.63 -14.45 -7.16
N THR A 233 -4.78 -14.31 -8.48
CA THR A 233 -4.50 -15.41 -9.43
C THR A 233 -3.01 -15.66 -9.63
N THR A 234 -2.16 -14.68 -9.32
CA THR A 234 -0.70 -14.69 -9.49
C THR A 234 0.06 -14.96 -8.19
N CYS A 235 -0.63 -15.46 -7.17
CA CYS A 235 -0.12 -15.64 -5.80
C CYS A 235 0.09 -17.13 -5.49
N GLU A 236 1.34 -17.53 -5.19
CA GLU A 236 1.70 -18.93 -4.88
C GLU A 236 0.97 -19.46 -3.64
N HIS A 237 0.93 -18.69 -2.55
CA HIS A 237 0.19 -19.09 -1.34
C HIS A 237 -1.32 -19.26 -1.62
N CYS A 238 -1.86 -18.42 -2.50
CA CYS A 238 -3.26 -18.49 -2.90
C CYS A 238 -3.53 -19.74 -3.75
N GLN A 239 -2.58 -20.15 -4.59
CA GLN A 239 -2.67 -21.41 -5.33
C GLN A 239 -2.74 -22.60 -4.38
N THR A 240 -1.77 -22.75 -3.48
CA THR A 240 -1.73 -23.85 -2.52
C THR A 240 -3.00 -23.90 -1.69
N HIS A 241 -3.43 -22.75 -1.16
CA HIS A 241 -4.64 -22.67 -0.33
C HIS A 241 -5.92 -23.07 -1.10
N LEU A 242 -6.11 -22.57 -2.32
CA LEU A 242 -7.28 -22.93 -3.13
C LEU A 242 -7.27 -24.40 -3.56
N GLU A 243 -6.09 -24.98 -3.82
CA GLU A 243 -5.94 -26.41 -4.09
C GLU A 243 -6.33 -27.26 -2.88
N GLU A 244 -5.91 -26.87 -1.67
CA GLU A 244 -6.29 -27.54 -0.43
C GLU A 244 -7.80 -27.48 -0.18
N LEU A 245 -8.42 -26.31 -0.34
CA LEU A 245 -9.86 -26.15 -0.21
C LEU A 245 -10.63 -26.96 -1.26
N ALA A 246 -10.13 -27.06 -2.49
CA ALA A 246 -10.76 -27.85 -3.55
C ALA A 246 -10.74 -29.36 -3.26
N LEU A 247 -9.73 -29.83 -2.53
CA LEU A 247 -9.58 -31.24 -2.14
C LEU A 247 -10.27 -31.56 -0.81
N ALA A 248 -10.52 -30.56 0.02
CA ALA A 248 -11.19 -30.71 1.30
C ALA A 248 -12.68 -31.10 1.12
N PRO A 249 -13.28 -31.78 2.12
CA PRO A 249 -14.72 -31.95 2.16
C PRO A 249 -15.42 -30.59 2.12
N GLN A 250 -16.42 -30.46 1.26
CA GLN A 250 -17.18 -29.22 1.11
C GLN A 250 -17.79 -28.79 2.47
N PRO A 251 -17.58 -27.53 2.89
CA PRO A 251 -18.17 -27.03 4.12
C PRO A 251 -19.70 -26.92 4.02
N PRO A 252 -20.41 -26.81 5.16
CA PRO A 252 -21.86 -26.66 5.16
C PRO A 252 -22.33 -25.33 4.54
N MET A 253 -21.47 -24.31 4.55
CA MET A 253 -21.71 -22.99 3.97
C MET A 253 -21.00 -22.86 2.61
N PRO A 254 -21.59 -22.17 1.62
CA PRO A 254 -20.98 -22.01 0.31
C PRO A 254 -19.69 -21.17 0.36
N TYR A 255 -18.74 -21.48 -0.53
CA TYR A 255 -17.59 -20.61 -0.77
C TYR A 255 -17.98 -19.38 -1.61
N ILE A 256 -17.39 -18.23 -1.26
CA ILE A 256 -17.32 -17.06 -2.14
C ILE A 256 -15.86 -16.82 -2.46
N LEU A 257 -15.49 -16.99 -3.73
CA LEU A 257 -14.15 -16.76 -4.23
C LEU A 257 -14.04 -15.31 -4.70
N LEU A 258 -13.57 -14.44 -3.82
CA LEU A 258 -13.41 -13.01 -4.07
C LEU A 258 -12.02 -12.72 -4.65
N ARG A 259 -11.97 -12.48 -5.95
CA ARG A 259 -10.73 -12.22 -6.67
C ARG A 259 -10.34 -10.75 -6.62
N ILE A 260 -9.09 -10.48 -6.25
CA ILE A 260 -8.42 -9.19 -6.49
C ILE A 260 -7.77 -9.26 -7.87
N ILE A 261 -8.19 -8.38 -8.78
CA ILE A 261 -7.57 -8.24 -10.10
C ILE A 261 -6.39 -7.29 -9.98
N GLU A 262 -5.21 -7.75 -10.38
CA GLU A 262 -3.99 -6.95 -10.38
C GLU A 262 -3.66 -6.43 -11.79
N LYS A 263 -2.98 -5.29 -11.84
CA LYS A 263 -2.50 -4.75 -13.12
C LYS A 263 -1.44 -5.70 -13.70
N GLY A 264 -1.71 -6.22 -14.89
CA GLY A 264 -0.82 -7.16 -15.57
C GLY A 264 -1.20 -8.62 -15.36
N ASP A 265 -2.29 -8.92 -14.66
CA ASP A 265 -2.87 -10.26 -14.65
C ASP A 265 -3.19 -10.70 -16.08
N SER A 266 -2.75 -11.92 -16.43
CA SER A 266 -3.00 -12.56 -17.70
C SER A 266 -3.18 -14.06 -17.48
N GLU A 267 -3.62 -14.79 -18.52
CA GLU A 267 -3.65 -16.25 -18.44
C GLU A 267 -2.24 -16.86 -18.35
N GLU A 268 -1.22 -16.17 -18.87
CA GLU A 268 0.16 -16.67 -18.91
C GLU A 268 0.86 -16.62 -17.56
N ASN A 269 0.48 -15.71 -16.67
CA ASN A 269 1.05 -15.59 -15.33
C ASN A 269 0.13 -16.13 -14.22
N ARG A 270 -1.03 -16.69 -14.58
CA ARG A 270 -1.95 -17.32 -13.63
C ARG A 270 -1.29 -18.55 -13.00
N LEU A 271 -1.35 -18.62 -11.68
CA LEU A 271 -0.90 -19.76 -10.86
C LEU A 271 -2.09 -20.57 -10.32
N THR A 272 -3.21 -19.90 -10.00
CA THR A 272 -4.40 -20.55 -9.43
C THR A 272 -5.24 -21.22 -10.54
N HIS A 273 -5.06 -22.53 -10.74
CA HIS A 273 -5.81 -23.30 -11.76
C HIS A 273 -6.89 -24.21 -11.18
N VAL A 274 -6.76 -24.58 -9.91
CA VAL A 274 -7.70 -25.45 -9.19
C VAL A 274 -8.34 -24.62 -8.09
N MET A 275 -9.66 -24.69 -7.97
CA MET A 275 -10.44 -23.92 -7.00
C MET A 275 -11.63 -24.77 -6.51
N PRO A 276 -12.10 -24.58 -5.27
CA PRO A 276 -13.32 -25.22 -4.82
C PRO A 276 -14.54 -24.69 -5.60
N GLU A 277 -15.62 -25.46 -5.62
CA GLU A 277 -16.90 -24.97 -6.15
C GLU A 277 -17.44 -23.83 -5.28
N GLY A 278 -17.91 -22.74 -5.89
CA GLY A 278 -18.41 -21.59 -5.16
C GLY A 278 -18.91 -20.45 -6.04
N ILE A 279 -19.32 -19.36 -5.40
CA ILE A 279 -19.72 -18.11 -6.05
C ILE A 279 -18.45 -17.31 -6.35
N HIS A 280 -18.24 -16.92 -7.61
CA HIS A 280 -17.08 -16.12 -8.00
C HIS A 280 -17.45 -14.64 -8.06
N LEU A 281 -16.71 -13.82 -7.32
CA LEU A 281 -16.84 -12.36 -7.33
C LEU A 281 -15.49 -11.74 -7.66
N GLU A 282 -15.49 -10.59 -8.33
CA GLU A 282 -14.27 -9.86 -8.67
C GLU A 282 -14.36 -8.43 -8.14
N LEU A 283 -13.28 -7.96 -7.52
CA LEU A 283 -13.15 -6.55 -7.15
C LEU A 283 -12.83 -5.68 -8.37
N PRO A 284 -13.18 -4.39 -8.36
CA PRO A 284 -12.93 -3.49 -9.48
C PRO A 284 -11.46 -3.43 -9.88
N ALA A 285 -11.12 -3.86 -11.10
CA ALA A 285 -9.75 -3.86 -11.63
C ALA A 285 -9.09 -2.47 -11.73
N ALA A 286 -9.90 -1.39 -11.64
CA ALA A 286 -9.41 -0.02 -11.69
C ALA A 286 -8.86 0.48 -10.33
N VAL A 287 -9.06 -0.27 -9.24
CA VAL A 287 -8.60 0.07 -7.90
C VAL A 287 -7.50 -0.90 -7.47
N GLU A 288 -6.38 -0.36 -6.99
CA GLU A 288 -5.30 -1.18 -6.43
C GLU A 288 -5.62 -1.56 -4.97
N PHE A 289 -5.82 -2.85 -4.67
CA PHE A 289 -6.16 -3.30 -3.32
C PHE A 289 -4.91 -3.62 -2.49
N VAL A 290 -4.72 -2.87 -1.41
CA VAL A 290 -3.66 -3.06 -0.42
C VAL A 290 -4.16 -4.03 0.65
N ILE A 291 -3.80 -5.30 0.48
CA ILE A 291 -4.15 -6.40 1.38
C ILE A 291 -3.18 -7.56 1.12
N GLU A 292 -2.79 -8.27 2.17
CA GLU A 292 -2.11 -9.57 2.07
C GLU A 292 -3.07 -10.65 1.55
N THR A 293 -2.61 -11.69 0.87
CA THR A 293 -3.48 -12.80 0.42
C THR A 293 -2.76 -14.14 0.56
N PRO A 294 -3.50 -15.24 0.74
CA PRO A 294 -4.97 -15.34 0.82
C PRO A 294 -5.54 -14.94 2.19
N TRP A 295 -6.85 -14.68 2.23
CA TRP A 295 -7.63 -14.56 3.47
C TRP A 295 -8.86 -15.45 3.44
N ASP A 296 -9.16 -16.06 4.57
CA ASP A 296 -10.39 -16.77 4.88
C ASP A 296 -11.25 -15.90 5.79
N VAL A 297 -12.48 -15.62 5.38
CA VAL A 297 -13.43 -14.79 6.12
C VAL A 297 -14.74 -15.54 6.26
N ILE A 298 -15.23 -15.66 7.50
CA ILE A 298 -16.45 -16.39 7.85
C ILE A 298 -17.58 -15.38 8.02
N LEU A 299 -18.60 -15.48 7.17
CA LEU A 299 -19.86 -14.75 7.24
C LEU A 299 -20.94 -15.68 7.79
N GLU A 300 -21.58 -15.29 8.89
CA GLU A 300 -22.70 -16.00 9.50
C GLU A 300 -23.76 -14.97 9.92
N ASP A 301 -25.03 -15.22 9.55
CA ASP A 301 -26.15 -14.32 9.86
C ASP A 301 -25.87 -12.84 9.54
N TRP A 302 -25.27 -12.57 8.36
CA TRP A 302 -24.83 -11.23 7.91
C TRP A 302 -23.69 -10.58 8.72
N ALA A 303 -23.07 -11.29 9.66
CA ALA A 303 -21.96 -10.81 10.47
C ALA A 303 -20.67 -11.56 10.16
N ILE A 304 -19.54 -10.85 10.18
CA ILE A 304 -18.22 -11.46 10.05
C ILE A 304 -17.84 -12.05 11.40
N THR A 305 -17.79 -13.38 11.51
CA THR A 305 -17.48 -14.09 12.77
C THR A 305 -16.03 -14.55 12.86
N GLY A 306 -15.32 -14.63 11.72
CA GLY A 306 -13.90 -14.97 11.67
C GLY A 306 -13.20 -14.35 10.47
N ALA A 307 -11.91 -14.05 10.64
CA ALA A 307 -11.02 -13.63 9.56
C ALA A 307 -9.60 -14.13 9.87
N THR A 308 -8.97 -14.86 8.95
CA THR A 308 -7.64 -15.43 9.15
C THR A 308 -6.83 -15.33 7.86
N SER A 309 -5.56 -14.97 7.99
CA SER A 309 -4.60 -14.94 6.88
C SER A 309 -3.88 -16.28 6.81
N SER A 310 -4.04 -17.00 5.71
CA SER A 310 -3.46 -18.34 5.51
C SER A 310 -1.97 -18.28 5.09
N ARG A 311 -1.31 -17.12 5.28
CA ARG A 311 0.14 -16.96 5.11
C ARG A 311 0.94 -17.23 6.40
N GLU A 312 0.26 -17.30 7.54
CA GLU A 312 0.90 -17.44 8.86
C GLU A 312 1.02 -18.90 9.34
N GLU A 313 0.52 -19.87 8.57
CA GLU A 313 0.70 -21.33 8.79
C GLU A 313 1.84 -21.91 7.94
#